data_AF-A0A2N4XXS0-F1
#
_entry.id   AF-A0A2N4XXS0-F1
#
_cell.length_a   1.000
_cell.length_b   1.000
_cell.length_c   1.000
_cell.angle_alpha   90.00
_cell.angle_beta   90.00
_cell.angle_gamma   90.00
#
_symmetry.space_group_name_H-M   'P 1'
#
loop_
_entity.id
_entity.type
_entity.pdbx_description
1 polymer ?
#
loop_
_entity_poly.entity_id
_entity_poly.type
_entity_poly.pdbx_seq_one_letter_code
_entity_poly.pdbx_strand_id
1 'polypeptide(L)'
;MTQPNTARIAELNDVLRTTFLTGRVLMTAGIRALPDDLQSRIVEAVQTFQEFTPDNDPHGEHDFGAVTIEGEKVFWKIDYYAPDMMHGSEDPSDPKQTRRVLTIMLAGEY
;
A
#
# COMPACT_ATOMS: atom_id res chain seq x y z
N MET A 1 24.88 -8.32 1.83
CA MET A 1 23.58 -7.63 1.79
C MET A 1 23.39 -7.14 0.38
N THR A 2 22.58 -7.83 -0.41
CA THR A 2 22.15 -7.34 -1.73
C THR A 2 21.34 -6.07 -1.49
N GLN A 3 21.71 -4.96 -2.14
CA GLN A 3 20.86 -3.78 -2.10
C GLN A 3 19.49 -4.16 -2.68
N PRO A 4 18.38 -3.86 -1.98
CA PRO A 4 17.06 -4.10 -2.52
C PRO A 4 16.94 -3.38 -3.86
N ASN A 5 16.43 -4.08 -4.87
CA ASN A 5 16.17 -3.46 -6.17
C ASN A 5 14.88 -2.64 -6.03
N THR A 6 15.01 -1.34 -5.75
CA THR A 6 13.89 -0.39 -5.62
C THR A 6 12.87 -0.52 -6.75
N ALA A 7 13.33 -0.58 -8.01
CA ALA A 7 12.43 -0.73 -9.16
C ALA A 7 11.63 -2.03 -9.10
N ARG A 8 12.24 -3.12 -8.63
CA ARG A 8 11.54 -4.39 -8.41
C ARG A 8 10.53 -4.31 -7.28
N ILE A 9 10.84 -3.56 -6.22
CA ILE A 9 9.93 -3.35 -5.09
C ILE A 9 8.70 -2.57 -5.57
N ALA A 10 8.92 -1.47 -6.31
CA ALA A 10 7.88 -0.66 -6.93
C ALA A 10 6.97 -1.50 -7.85
N GLU A 11 7.54 -2.30 -8.74
CA GLU A 11 6.77 -3.22 -9.60
C GLU A 11 5.86 -4.15 -8.78
N LEU A 12 6.39 -4.76 -7.72
CA LEU A 12 5.62 -5.70 -6.89
C LEU A 12 4.54 -5.00 -6.08
N ASN A 13 4.81 -3.78 -5.62
CA ASN A 13 3.85 -2.94 -4.92
C ASN A 13 2.74 -2.46 -5.83
N ASP A 14 3.06 -2.02 -7.05
CA ASP A 14 2.08 -1.64 -8.05
C ASP A 14 1.19 -2.83 -8.44
N VAL A 15 1.76 -4.03 -8.62
CA VAL A 15 0.95 -5.23 -8.87
C VAL A 15 0.00 -5.49 -7.71
N LEU A 16 0.45 -5.39 -6.45
CA LEU A 16 -0.45 -5.54 -5.30
C LEU A 16 -1.53 -4.45 -5.31
N ARG A 17 -1.14 -3.18 -5.42
CA ARG A 17 -2.02 -2.02 -5.32
C ARG A 17 -3.08 -2.00 -6.42
N THR A 18 -2.72 -2.38 -7.64
CA THR A 18 -3.63 -2.36 -8.81
C THR A 18 -4.54 -3.58 -8.91
N THR A 19 -4.09 -4.75 -8.43
CA THR A 19 -4.82 -6.03 -8.63
C THR A 19 -5.38 -6.65 -7.36
N PHE A 20 -4.80 -6.35 -6.20
CA PHE A 20 -5.09 -6.98 -4.90
C PHE A 20 -4.82 -8.50 -4.85
N LEU A 21 -4.00 -9.05 -5.74
CA LEU A 21 -3.78 -10.50 -5.85
C LEU A 21 -2.50 -11.03 -5.18
N THR A 22 -1.48 -10.20 -5.01
CA THR A 22 -0.12 -10.65 -4.62
C THR A 22 0.20 -10.47 -3.14
N GLY A 23 -0.81 -10.17 -2.31
CA GLY A 23 -0.65 -9.84 -0.91
C GLY A 23 -1.97 -9.80 -0.16
N ARG A 24 -1.96 -9.18 1.01
CA ARG A 24 -3.18 -8.93 1.80
C ARG A 24 -3.61 -7.48 1.63
N VAL A 25 -4.92 -7.27 1.61
CA VAL A 25 -5.51 -5.92 1.63
C VAL A 25 -6.34 -5.79 2.89
N LEU A 26 -6.08 -4.74 3.66
CA LEU A 26 -6.76 -4.41 4.89
C LEU A 26 -7.39 -3.03 4.74
N MET A 27 -8.67 -2.94 5.06
CA MET A 27 -9.38 -1.67 5.23
C MET A 27 -9.70 -1.50 6.71
N THR A 28 -9.32 -0.37 7.29
CA THR A 28 -9.57 -0.07 8.71
C THR A 28 -11.05 0.12 8.99
N ALA A 29 -11.41 0.12 10.28
CA ALA A 29 -12.79 0.34 10.70
C ALA A 29 -13.33 1.70 10.21
N GLY A 30 -12.51 2.75 10.17
CA GLY A 30 -12.90 4.06 9.63
C GLY A 30 -13.36 3.97 8.18
N ILE A 31 -12.58 3.31 7.31
CA ILE A 31 -12.94 3.10 5.90
C ILE A 31 -14.20 2.24 5.76
N ARG A 32 -14.30 1.15 6.53
CA ARG A 32 -15.46 0.22 6.46
C ARG A 32 -16.76 0.82 7.01
N ALA A 33 -16.69 1.93 7.74
CA ALA A 33 -17.85 2.65 8.24
C ALA A 33 -18.42 3.64 7.20
N LEU A 34 -17.68 3.93 6.13
CA LEU A 34 -18.14 4.82 5.05
C LEU A 34 -19.19 4.13 4.16
N PRO A 35 -19.99 4.89 3.40
CA PRO A 35 -20.87 4.33 2.37
C PRO A 35 -20.11 3.47 1.35
N ASP A 36 -20.75 2.42 0.84
CA ASP A 36 -20.13 1.46 -0.09
C ASP A 36 -19.63 2.11 -1.40
N ASP A 37 -20.33 3.15 -1.87
CA ASP A 37 -19.92 3.91 -3.06
C ASP A 37 -18.64 4.70 -2.79
N LEU A 38 -18.51 5.30 -1.61
CA LEU A 38 -17.31 6.01 -1.19
C LEU A 38 -16.14 5.04 -0.98
N GLN A 39 -16.38 3.89 -0.35
CA GLN A 39 -15.37 2.82 -0.23
C GLN A 39 -14.87 2.38 -1.62
N SER A 40 -15.77 2.16 -2.58
CA SER A 40 -15.43 1.75 -3.93
C SER A 40 -14.57 2.79 -4.65
N ARG A 41 -14.89 4.08 -4.50
CA ARG A 41 -14.11 5.19 -5.07
C ARG A 41 -12.74 5.35 -4.42
N ILE A 42 -12.65 5.11 -3.11
CA ILE A 42 -11.36 5.08 -2.41
C ILE A 42 -10.50 3.95 -2.97
N VAL A 43 -11.05 2.75 -3.12
CA VAL A 43 -10.35 1.60 -3.71
C VAL A 43 -9.87 1.91 -5.13
N GLU A 44 -10.72 2.47 -5.97
CA GLU A 44 -10.37 2.87 -7.34
C GLU A 44 -9.26 3.93 -7.35
N ALA A 45 -9.32 4.92 -6.46
CA ALA A 45 -8.29 5.94 -6.32
C ALA A 45 -6.94 5.33 -5.88
N VAL A 46 -6.94 4.36 -4.95
CA VAL A 46 -5.73 3.62 -4.57
C VAL A 46 -5.19 2.82 -5.75
N GLN A 47 -6.04 2.10 -6.50
CA GLN A 47 -5.63 1.30 -7.66
C GLN A 47 -5.07 2.15 -8.81
N THR A 48 -5.56 3.36 -8.99
CA THR A 48 -5.18 4.26 -10.09
C THR A 48 -4.15 5.32 -9.72
N PHE A 49 -3.75 5.39 -8.45
CA PHE A 49 -2.76 6.36 -7.95
C PHE A 49 -1.45 6.33 -8.74
N GLN A 50 -0.97 7.50 -9.14
CA GLN A 50 0.28 7.70 -9.89
C GLN A 50 1.08 8.91 -9.40
N GLU A 51 0.59 9.63 -8.37
CA GLU A 51 1.20 10.87 -7.87
C GLU A 51 2.33 10.57 -6.87
N PHE A 52 3.30 9.76 -7.28
CA PHE A 52 4.51 9.50 -6.51
C PHE A 52 5.47 10.68 -6.64
N THR A 53 5.77 11.31 -5.52
CA THR A 53 6.66 12.47 -5.39
C THR A 53 7.74 12.16 -4.36
N PRO A 54 8.87 12.89 -4.37
CA PRO A 54 9.90 12.71 -3.35
C PRO A 54 9.42 12.90 -1.89
N ASP A 55 8.28 13.58 -1.69
CA ASP A 55 7.71 13.82 -0.36
C ASP A 55 6.93 12.63 0.19
N ASN A 56 6.23 11.86 -0.68
CA ASN A 56 5.43 10.71 -0.27
C ASN A 56 6.09 9.36 -0.58
N ASP A 57 7.09 9.34 -1.46
CA ASP A 57 7.82 8.16 -1.88
C ASP A 57 9.33 8.46 -1.97
N PRO A 58 10.00 8.75 -0.84
CA PRO A 58 11.42 9.10 -0.82
C PRO A 58 12.34 7.96 -1.27
N HIS A 59 11.84 6.72 -1.19
CA HIS A 59 12.57 5.52 -1.55
C HIS A 59 12.28 5.03 -2.97
N GLY A 60 11.26 5.58 -3.65
CA GLY A 60 10.87 5.16 -5.00
C GLY A 60 10.23 3.77 -5.03
N GLU A 61 9.68 3.32 -3.91
CA GLU A 61 9.15 1.97 -3.71
C GLU A 61 7.65 1.88 -3.99
N HIS A 62 6.98 3.01 -4.19
CA HIS A 62 5.52 3.06 -4.38
C HIS A 62 4.74 2.40 -3.23
N ASP A 63 5.25 2.55 -1.99
CA ASP A 63 4.74 1.86 -0.81
C ASP A 63 3.81 2.74 0.04
N PHE A 64 3.66 4.02 -0.26
CA PHE A 64 2.81 4.94 0.47
C PHE A 64 2.13 5.95 -0.47
N GLY A 65 0.91 6.34 -0.13
CA GLY A 65 0.22 7.43 -0.80
C GLY A 65 -0.97 7.97 -0.02
N ALA A 66 -1.47 9.10 -0.51
CA ALA A 66 -2.60 9.82 0.08
C ALA A 66 -3.58 10.23 -1.01
N VAL A 67 -4.87 10.03 -0.78
CA VAL A 67 -5.95 10.49 -1.67
C VAL A 67 -6.99 11.23 -0.85
N THR A 68 -7.69 12.18 -1.46
CA THR A 68 -8.81 12.88 -0.82
C THR A 68 -10.06 12.70 -1.66
N ILE A 69 -11.07 12.04 -1.11
CA ILE A 69 -12.32 11.72 -1.79
C ILE A 69 -13.47 12.26 -0.94
N GLU A 70 -14.27 13.17 -1.49
CA GLU A 70 -15.42 13.79 -0.79
C GLU A 70 -15.09 14.43 0.57
N GLY A 71 -13.87 14.96 0.70
CA GLY A 71 -13.40 15.58 1.94
C GLY A 71 -12.77 14.59 2.94
N GLU A 72 -12.90 13.29 2.71
CA GLU A 72 -12.19 12.26 3.46
C GLU A 72 -10.76 12.14 2.96
N LYS A 73 -9.79 12.42 3.84
CA LYS A 73 -8.38 12.19 3.56
C LYS A 73 -8.04 10.76 3.94
N VAL A 74 -7.60 9.97 2.96
CA VAL A 74 -7.28 8.55 3.10
C VAL A 74 -5.79 8.36 2.84
N PHE A 75 -5.15 7.61 3.72
CA PHE A 75 -3.81 7.11 3.51
C PHE A 75 -3.87 5.64 3.14
N TRP A 76 -2.91 5.23 2.32
CA TRP A 76 -2.66 3.83 2.08
C TRP A 76 -1.16 3.58 2.16
N LYS A 77 -0.79 2.38 2.62
CA LYS A 77 0.59 1.95 2.70
C LYS A 77 0.76 0.46 2.45
N ILE A 78 1.94 0.03 2.04
CA ILE A 78 2.32 -1.37 1.86
C ILE A 78 3.44 -1.70 2.85
N ASP A 79 3.11 -2.54 3.83
CA ASP A 79 4.09 -3.04 4.78
C ASP A 79 4.71 -4.37 4.29
N TYR A 80 6.01 -4.55 4.54
CA TYR A 80 6.77 -5.75 4.17
C TYR A 80 7.05 -6.63 5.38
N TYR A 81 6.42 -7.80 5.43
CA TYR A 81 6.66 -8.78 6.49
C TYR A 81 7.48 -9.97 6.00
N ALA A 82 8.27 -10.55 6.89
CA ALA A 82 8.84 -11.88 6.70
C ALA A 82 7.72 -12.94 6.59
N PRO A 83 8.01 -14.18 6.13
CA PRO A 83 6.97 -15.19 5.92
C PRO A 83 6.22 -15.60 7.19
N ASP A 84 6.83 -15.38 8.36
CA ASP A 84 6.24 -15.62 9.68
C ASP A 84 5.27 -14.52 10.14
N MET A 85 5.22 -13.38 9.44
CA MET A 85 4.42 -12.19 9.76
C MET A 85 4.76 -11.53 11.12
N MET A 86 5.91 -11.86 11.72
CA MET A 86 6.30 -11.36 13.05
C MET A 86 7.28 -10.19 12.97
N HIS A 87 8.05 -10.10 11.89
CA HIS A 87 9.11 -9.10 11.69
C HIS A 87 9.09 -8.58 10.25
N GLY A 88 9.86 -7.52 10.00
CA GLY A 88 10.06 -6.99 8.65
C GLY A 88 10.82 -7.98 7.76
N SER A 89 10.54 -7.98 6.46
CA SER A 89 11.30 -8.79 5.50
C SER A 89 12.72 -8.28 5.36
N GLU A 90 13.70 -9.18 5.28
CA GLU A 90 15.11 -8.84 4.99
C GLU A 90 15.33 -8.43 3.53
N ASP A 91 14.49 -8.92 2.60
CA ASP A 91 14.56 -8.60 1.17
C ASP A 91 13.16 -8.35 0.60
N PRO A 92 12.66 -7.09 0.65
CA PRO A 92 11.39 -6.70 0.05
C PRO A 92 11.29 -7.00 -1.44
N SER A 93 12.41 -7.11 -2.17
CA SER A 93 12.42 -7.38 -3.61
C SER A 93 12.18 -8.86 -3.96
N ASP A 94 12.29 -9.78 -2.99
CA ASP A 94 11.98 -11.20 -3.15
C ASP A 94 10.55 -11.54 -2.66
N PRO A 95 9.61 -11.84 -3.56
CA PRO A 95 8.24 -12.21 -3.19
C PRO A 95 8.13 -13.58 -2.47
N LYS A 96 9.17 -14.41 -2.49
CA LYS A 96 9.19 -15.67 -1.72
C LYS A 96 9.47 -15.45 -0.25
N GLN A 97 10.21 -14.39 0.06
CA GLN A 97 10.61 -14.02 1.42
C GLN A 97 9.74 -12.91 2.00
N THR A 98 9.02 -12.15 1.15
CA THR A 98 8.21 -11.01 1.57
C THR A 98 6.72 -11.26 1.42
N ARG A 99 5.98 -11.03 2.51
CA ARG A 99 4.53 -10.91 2.53
C ARG A 99 4.17 -9.43 2.55
N ARG A 100 3.50 -8.97 1.50
CA ARG A 100 3.03 -7.57 1.39
C ARG A 100 1.64 -7.41 1.96
N VAL A 101 1.45 -6.35 2.73
CA VAL A 101 0.15 -5.98 3.29
C VAL A 101 -0.16 -4.53 2.89
N LEU A 102 -1.13 -4.37 1.99
CA LEU A 102 -1.72 -3.07 1.68
C LEU A 102 -2.74 -2.72 2.76
N THR A 103 -2.54 -1.60 3.45
CA THR A 103 -3.49 -1.06 4.42
C THR A 103 -4.06 0.24 3.87
N ILE A 104 -5.39 0.35 3.83
CA ILE A 104 -6.14 1.56 3.47
C ILE A 104 -6.85 2.07 4.73
N MET A 105 -6.62 3.32 5.10
CA MET A 105 -7.06 3.90 6.37
C MET A 105 -7.38 5.39 6.25
N LEU A 106 -8.24 5.91 7.12
CA LEU A 106 -8.44 7.36 7.22
C LEU A 106 -7.16 8.01 7.74
N ALA A 107 -6.88 9.23 7.32
CA ALA A 107 -5.70 9.97 7.77
C ALA A 107 -5.68 10.25 9.27
N GLY A 108 -6.84 10.23 9.94
CA GLY A 108 -6.94 10.34 11.40
C GLY A 108 -6.64 9.03 12.15
N GLU A 109 -6.49 7.91 11.44
CA GLU A 109 -6.11 6.59 12.00
C GLU A 109 -4.60 6.32 11.86
N TYR A 110 -3.86 7.24 11.25
CA TYR A 110 -2.41 7.19 11.04
C TYR A 110 -1.68 8.09 12.04
#